data_AF-A0A9X2MIN3-F1
#
_entry.id   AF-A0A9X2MIN3-F1
#
_cell.length_a   1.000
_cell.length_b   1.000
_cell.length_c   1.000
_cell.angle_alpha   90.00
_cell.angle_beta   90.00
_cell.angle_gamma   90.00
#
_symmetry.space_group_name_H-M   'P 1'
#
loop_
_entity.id
_entity.type
_entity.pdbx_description
1 polymer ?
#
loop_
_entity_poly.entity_id
_entity_poly.type
_entity_poly.pdbx_seq_one_letter_code
_entity_poly.pdbx_strand_id
1 'polypeptide(L)'
;MKREFQVSYKKEILRFALLLGEQMLINGAETARVEDSVLRVCKSRGFKHVNVFTTPTCVIISDEKFDGLTFMKTISRRTINLTKIDRLNNISRDFVQNEDIDPLEAIGRLREVDAVKDYNQFVYFIGTAMASASFAYLIGGTSVLDFVLTLIIATIGVIIYNKTLKLNQIPFFATLISSFSIAVLGNLLVQYNVIENSTSLIVGSIMPLLPGVAFIKGLRDLISGNLIAGVSRIVESCLISAAIAVGVGVVLDLTVRFGG
;
A
#
# COMPACT_ATOMS: atom_id res chain seq x y z
N MET A 1 2.54 44.58 3.75
CA MET A 1 3.92 44.07 3.55
C MET A 1 4.40 43.02 4.56
N LYS A 2 4.84 43.35 5.81
CA LYS A 2 5.37 42.31 6.74
C LYS A 2 4.34 41.22 7.14
N ARG A 3 3.07 41.60 7.33
CA ARG A 3 1.98 40.67 7.66
C ARG A 3 1.59 39.78 6.47
N GLU A 4 1.57 40.32 5.25
CA GLU A 4 1.33 39.54 4.02
C GLU A 4 2.47 38.56 3.72
N PHE A 5 3.72 38.98 3.94
CA PHE A 5 4.88 38.10 3.79
C PHE A 5 4.84 36.93 4.79
N GLN A 6 4.47 37.18 6.05
CA GLN A 6 4.25 36.12 7.05
C GLN A 6 3.12 35.16 6.68
N VAL A 7 2.02 35.66 6.10
CA VAL A 7 0.91 34.81 5.65
C VAL A 7 1.31 33.96 4.44
N SER A 8 2.04 34.52 3.48
CA SER A 8 2.54 33.77 2.31
C SER A 8 3.51 32.67 2.71
N TYR A 9 4.50 32.99 3.55
CA TYR A 9 5.48 32.02 4.04
C TYR A 9 4.81 30.89 4.84
N LYS A 10 3.85 31.22 5.72
CA LYS A 10 3.07 30.21 6.44
C LYS A 10 2.30 29.29 5.50
N LYS A 11 1.69 29.84 4.45
CA LYS A 11 0.97 29.05 3.44
C LYS A 11 1.89 28.08 2.72
N GLU A 12 3.12 28.49 2.41
CA GLU A 12 4.13 27.63 1.78
C GLU A 12 4.58 26.49 2.70
N ILE A 13 4.79 26.76 3.99
CA ILE A 13 5.11 25.73 4.99
C ILE A 13 3.97 24.72 5.14
N LEU A 14 2.74 25.19 5.30
CA LEU A 14 1.58 24.31 5.42
C LEU A 14 1.38 23.49 4.14
N ARG A 15 1.66 24.08 2.96
CA ARG A 15 1.63 23.37 1.68
C ARG A 15 2.71 22.30 1.59
N PHE A 16 3.94 22.60 2.00
CA PHE A 16 5.02 21.62 2.06
C PHE A 16 4.66 20.47 3.00
N ALA A 17 4.22 20.78 4.21
CA ALA A 17 3.82 19.78 5.20
C ALA A 17 2.64 18.91 4.70
N LEU A 18 1.64 19.51 4.06
CA LEU A 18 0.52 18.78 3.45
C LEU A 18 0.98 17.84 2.34
N LEU A 19 1.85 18.31 1.44
CA LEU A 19 2.39 17.49 0.35
C LEU A 19 3.27 16.36 0.87
N LEU A 20 4.09 16.62 1.89
CA LEU A 20 4.87 15.59 2.58
C LEU A 20 3.94 14.51 3.15
N GLY A 21 2.91 14.92 3.90
CA GLY A 21 1.97 13.99 4.50
C GLY A 21 1.15 13.20 3.48
N GLU A 22 0.72 13.85 2.39
CA GLU A 22 0.09 13.21 1.23
C GLU A 22 0.99 12.12 0.67
N GLN A 23 2.24 12.45 0.36
CA GLN A 23 3.16 11.50 -0.26
C GLN A 23 3.53 10.35 0.67
N MET A 24 3.70 10.63 1.97
CA MET A 24 3.94 9.57 2.95
C MET A 24 2.76 8.61 3.00
N LEU A 25 1.51 9.09 3.03
CA LEU A 25 0.32 8.24 3.01
C LEU A 25 0.17 7.46 1.70
N ILE A 26 0.36 8.10 0.55
CA ILE A 26 0.27 7.46 -0.77
C ILE A 26 1.24 6.28 -0.82
N ASN A 27 2.45 6.43 -0.29
CA ASN A 27 3.47 5.39 -0.31
C ASN A 27 3.37 4.39 0.86
N GLY A 28 2.34 4.50 1.70
CA GLY A 28 1.97 3.50 2.70
C GLY A 28 2.55 3.73 4.09
N ALA A 29 2.89 4.96 4.47
CA ALA A 29 3.32 5.29 5.83
C ALA A 29 2.19 5.08 6.87
N GLU A 30 2.61 4.85 8.11
CA GLU A 30 1.70 4.76 9.26
C GLU A 30 1.10 6.14 9.55
N THR A 31 -0.20 6.17 9.87
CA THR A 31 -0.93 7.43 10.08
C THR A 31 -0.29 8.28 11.19
N ALA A 32 0.06 7.66 12.32
CA ALA A 32 0.75 8.34 13.41
C ALA A 32 2.10 8.94 13.00
N ARG A 33 2.87 8.25 12.14
CA ARG A 33 4.16 8.78 11.64
C ARG A 33 3.97 9.95 10.69
N VAL A 34 2.91 9.93 9.89
CA VAL A 34 2.57 11.05 9.03
C VAL A 34 2.23 12.28 9.86
N GLU A 35 1.35 12.14 10.85
CA GLU A 35 0.98 13.24 11.74
C GLU A 35 2.18 13.82 12.47
N ASP A 36 3.03 12.96 13.04
CA ASP A 36 4.25 13.39 13.74
C ASP A 36 5.23 14.13 12.81
N SER A 37 5.46 13.63 11.59
CA SER A 37 6.34 14.31 10.62
C SER A 37 5.79 15.67 10.20
N VAL A 38 4.49 15.76 9.91
CA VAL A 38 3.82 17.02 9.53
C VAL A 38 3.90 18.03 10.68
N LEU A 39 3.61 17.60 11.91
CA LEU A 39 3.70 18.44 13.11
C LEU A 39 5.14 18.92 13.36
N ARG A 40 6.14 18.05 13.20
CA ARG A 40 7.55 18.43 13.39
C ARG A 40 8.00 19.47 12.37
N VAL A 41 7.60 19.32 11.10
CA VAL A 41 7.88 20.31 10.03
C VAL A 41 7.24 21.67 10.35
N CYS A 42 5.99 21.70 10.81
CA CYS A 42 5.35 22.96 11.19
C CYS A 42 6.02 23.61 12.42
N LYS A 43 6.33 22.79 13.44
CA LYS A 43 6.94 23.26 14.69
C LYS A 43 8.37 23.78 14.50
N SER A 44 9.16 23.21 13.60
CA SER A 44 10.52 23.69 13.32
C SER A 44 10.55 25.12 12.76
N ARG A 45 9.45 25.58 12.18
CA ARG A 45 9.29 26.95 11.66
C ARG A 45 8.49 27.88 12.58
N GLY A 46 8.34 27.49 13.84
CA GLY A 46 7.67 28.29 14.86
C GLY A 46 6.13 28.19 14.87
N PHE A 47 5.52 27.36 14.01
CA PHE A 47 4.07 27.15 14.00
C PHE A 47 3.67 26.10 15.05
N LYS A 48 3.48 26.56 16.29
CA LYS A 48 3.17 25.69 17.44
C LYS A 48 1.68 25.36 17.60
N HIS A 49 0.80 26.17 17.01
CA HIS A 49 -0.66 26.04 17.08
C HIS A 49 -1.22 25.39 15.81
N VAL A 50 -0.72 24.21 15.46
CA VAL A 50 -1.17 23.47 14.27
C VAL A 50 -1.70 22.12 14.71
N ASN A 51 -2.93 21.82 14.30
CA ASN A 51 -3.54 20.52 14.43
C ASN A 51 -3.52 19.79 13.10
N VAL A 52 -3.16 18.51 13.17
CA VAL A 52 -3.12 17.61 12.02
C VAL A 52 -4.05 16.46 12.33
N PHE A 53 -4.91 16.13 11.37
CA PHE A 53 -5.76 14.97 11.44
C PHE A 53 -5.58 14.16 10.17
N THR A 54 -5.19 12.91 10.33
CA THR A 54 -4.86 12.04 9.21
C THR A 54 -5.67 10.75 9.26
N THR A 55 -6.21 10.38 8.11
CA THR A 55 -6.84 9.09 7.85
C THR A 55 -6.19 8.47 6.61
N PRO A 56 -6.41 7.18 6.31
CA PRO A 56 -5.86 6.58 5.10
C PRO A 56 -6.28 7.31 3.82
N THR A 57 -7.40 8.03 3.84
CA THR A 57 -8.00 8.70 2.68
C THR A 57 -7.90 10.23 2.72
N CYS A 58 -7.33 10.82 3.77
CA CYS A 58 -7.32 12.28 3.93
C CYS A 58 -6.23 12.76 4.90
N VAL A 59 -5.54 13.84 4.54
CA VAL A 59 -4.69 14.64 5.44
C VAL A 59 -5.34 16.01 5.60
N ILE A 60 -5.57 16.43 6.84
CA ILE A 60 -6.06 17.76 7.20
C ILE A 60 -5.02 18.43 8.07
N ILE A 61 -4.66 19.66 7.72
CA ILE A 61 -3.80 20.53 8.53
C ILE A 61 -4.55 21.82 8.78
N SER A 62 -4.76 22.16 10.06
CA SER A 62 -5.45 23.37 10.49
C SER A 62 -4.59 24.12 11.49
N ASP A 63 -4.59 25.45 11.42
CA ASP A 63 -4.21 26.28 12.56
C ASP A 63 -5.33 26.24 13.61
N GLU A 64 -4.98 26.27 14.90
CA GLU A 64 -5.94 26.31 16.02
C GLU A 64 -6.59 27.68 16.19
N LYS A 65 -6.00 28.73 15.58
CA LYS A 65 -6.54 30.09 15.63
C LYS A 65 -7.84 30.20 14.85
N PHE A 66 -8.77 31.02 15.36
CA PHE A 66 -10.10 31.24 14.77
C PHE A 66 -10.07 31.86 13.35
N ASP A 67 -9.02 32.60 13.01
CA ASP A 67 -8.73 33.16 11.68
C ASP A 67 -7.64 32.37 10.92
N GLY A 68 -7.45 31.11 11.33
CA GLY A 68 -6.43 30.19 10.83
C GLY A 68 -6.70 29.64 9.43
N LEU A 69 -5.62 29.22 8.75
CA LEU A 69 -5.74 28.51 7.47
C LEU A 69 -5.96 27.02 7.73
N THR A 70 -6.89 26.42 6.99
CA THR A 70 -7.08 24.97 6.92
C THR A 70 -6.80 24.48 5.50
N PHE A 71 -5.96 23.46 5.38
CA PHE A 71 -5.72 22.76 4.13
C PHE A 71 -6.10 21.29 4.28
N MET A 72 -6.69 20.75 3.23
CA MET A 72 -7.08 19.35 3.15
C MET A 72 -6.61 18.75 1.84
N LYS A 73 -6.14 17.51 1.90
CA LYS A 73 -5.82 16.71 0.72
C LYS A 73 -6.43 15.32 0.86
N THR A 74 -7.23 14.94 -0.12
CA THR A 74 -7.81 13.60 -0.22
C THR A 74 -6.86 12.65 -0.93
N ILE A 75 -6.70 11.45 -0.40
CA ILE A 75 -5.88 10.38 -0.96
C ILE A 75 -6.78 9.39 -1.69
N SER A 76 -6.65 9.33 -3.02
CA SER A 76 -7.45 8.44 -3.87
C SER A 76 -6.74 7.13 -4.22
N ARG A 77 -5.41 7.09 -4.09
CA ARG A 77 -4.59 5.92 -4.42
C ARG A 77 -3.51 5.73 -3.37
N ARG A 78 -3.29 4.47 -3.00
CA ARG A 78 -2.30 4.05 -2.00
C ARG A 78 -1.51 2.87 -2.54
N THR A 79 -0.21 2.90 -2.36
CA THR A 79 0.75 1.84 -2.68
C THR A 79 1.67 1.64 -1.47
N ILE A 80 2.63 0.72 -1.57
CA ILE A 80 3.67 0.55 -0.56
C ILE A 80 5.02 0.71 -1.26
N ASN A 81 5.71 1.81 -1.01
CA ASN A 81 7.06 2.05 -1.52
C ASN A 81 7.96 2.58 -0.40
N LEU A 82 8.68 1.65 0.25
CA LEU A 82 9.54 1.96 1.39
C LEU A 82 10.72 2.87 0.99
N THR A 83 11.22 2.76 -0.24
CA THR A 83 12.28 3.61 -0.76
C THR A 83 11.83 5.07 -0.84
N LYS A 84 10.60 5.31 -1.32
CA LYS A 84 10.02 6.66 -1.34
C LYS A 84 9.79 7.18 0.08
N ILE A 85 9.27 6.34 1.00
CA ILE A 85 9.11 6.72 2.42
C ILE A 85 10.45 7.12 3.04
N ASP A 86 11.53 6.37 2.79
CA ASP A 86 12.85 6.69 3.33
C ASP A 86 13.36 8.06 2.82
N ARG A 87 13.23 8.33 1.52
CA ARG A 87 13.56 9.63 0.93
C ARG A 87 12.73 10.77 1.51
N LEU A 88 11.42 10.58 1.66
CA LEU A 88 10.53 11.57 2.28
C LEU A 88 10.92 11.85 3.74
N ASN A 89 11.29 10.82 4.50
CA ASN A 89 11.78 10.97 5.86
C ASN A 89 13.10 11.75 5.92
N ASN A 90 14.02 11.51 4.99
CA ASN A 90 15.27 12.26 4.91
C ASN A 90 15.01 13.73 4.58
N ILE A 91 14.13 14.03 3.63
CA ILE A 91 13.70 15.41 3.32
C ILE A 91 13.08 16.08 4.54
N SER A 92 12.19 15.38 5.26
CA SER A 92 11.56 15.91 6.47
C SER A 92 12.58 16.21 7.57
N ARG A 93 13.53 15.30 7.82
CA ARG A 93 14.58 15.50 8.83
C ARG A 93 15.51 16.66 8.47
N ASP A 94 15.96 16.72 7.22
CA ASP A 94 16.82 17.79 6.71
C ASP A 94 16.13 19.15 6.85
N PHE A 95 14.85 19.23 6.46
CA PHE A 95 14.04 20.46 6.60
C PHE A 95 13.84 20.91 8.05
N VAL A 96 13.76 19.96 8.98
CA VAL A 96 13.61 20.23 10.42
C VAL A 96 14.93 20.66 11.05
N GLN A 97 16.06 20.15 10.59
CA GLN A 97 17.39 20.46 11.12
C GLN A 97 17.98 21.75 10.55
N ASN A 98 17.67 22.09 9.30
CA ASN A 98 18.22 23.23 8.59
C ASN A 98 17.16 24.33 8.39
N GLU A 99 17.22 25.37 9.21
CA GLU A 99 16.28 26.50 9.16
C GLU A 99 16.44 27.39 7.90
N ASP A 100 17.51 27.24 7.13
CA ASP A 100 17.72 28.04 5.93
C ASP A 100 17.07 27.44 4.66
N ILE A 101 16.60 26.19 4.73
CA ILE A 101 15.97 25.55 3.57
C ILE A 101 14.66 26.26 3.23
N ASP A 102 14.56 26.70 1.98
CA ASP A 102 13.37 27.35 1.46
C ASP A 102 12.22 26.34 1.26
N PRO A 103 10.97 26.67 1.66
CA PRO A 103 9.85 25.74 1.51
C PRO A 103 9.54 25.36 0.06
N LEU A 104 9.76 26.25 -0.91
CA LEU A 104 9.53 25.94 -2.33
C LEU A 104 10.60 24.98 -2.84
N GLU A 105 11.85 25.14 -2.42
CA GLU A 105 12.92 24.17 -2.69
C GLU A 105 12.57 22.79 -2.14
N ALA A 106 12.12 22.71 -0.88
CA ALA A 106 11.71 21.45 -0.25
C ALA A 106 10.54 20.79 -0.99
N ILE A 107 9.56 21.57 -1.48
CA ILE A 107 8.49 21.08 -2.35
C ILE A 107 9.04 20.54 -3.67
N GLY A 108 10.06 21.18 -4.24
CA GLY A 108 10.78 20.69 -5.42
C GLY A 108 11.36 19.29 -5.19
N ARG A 109 12.07 19.10 -4.07
CA ARG A 109 12.64 17.80 -3.67
C ARG A 109 11.56 16.72 -3.48
N LEU A 110 10.38 17.07 -2.94
CA LEU A 110 9.26 16.11 -2.85
C LEU A 110 8.79 15.62 -4.22
N ARG A 111 8.74 16.50 -5.23
CA ARG A 111 8.35 16.13 -6.61
C ARG A 111 9.35 15.20 -7.27
N GLU A 112 10.63 15.31 -6.92
CA GLU A 112 11.66 14.40 -7.42
C GLU A 112 11.48 12.98 -6.87
N VAL A 113 10.98 12.84 -5.63
CA VAL A 113 10.66 11.51 -5.05
C VAL A 113 9.55 10.81 -5.83
N ASP A 114 8.56 11.56 -6.31
CA ASP A 114 7.49 11.02 -7.15
C ASP A 114 8.01 10.49 -8.49
N ALA A 115 9.00 11.18 -9.05
CA ALA A 115 9.64 10.82 -10.31
C ALA A 115 10.55 9.58 -10.21
N VAL A 116 10.87 9.11 -9.00
CA VAL A 116 11.66 7.89 -8.80
C VAL A 116 10.89 6.71 -9.38
N LYS A 117 11.52 6.06 -10.37
CA LYS A 117 10.98 4.86 -11.01
C LYS A 117 10.89 3.73 -10.00
N ASP A 118 9.77 3.01 -10.05
CA ASP A 118 9.64 1.74 -9.35
C ASP A 118 10.64 0.71 -9.92
N TYR A 119 10.83 -0.39 -9.19
CA TYR A 119 11.67 -1.50 -9.65
C TYR A 119 11.27 -1.95 -11.06
N ASN A 120 12.26 -2.41 -11.83
CA ASN A 120 12.01 -2.99 -13.14
C ASN A 120 10.99 -4.14 -12.99
N GLN A 121 10.00 -4.18 -13.89
CA GLN A 121 8.90 -5.12 -13.85
C GLN A 121 9.39 -6.59 -13.85
N PHE A 122 10.52 -6.87 -14.50
CA PHE A 122 11.18 -8.18 -14.46
C PHE A 122 11.62 -8.57 -13.04
N VAL A 123 12.26 -7.66 -12.30
CA VAL A 123 12.71 -7.91 -10.92
C VAL A 123 11.51 -8.12 -10.01
N TYR A 124 10.45 -7.32 -10.20
CA TYR A 124 9.20 -7.48 -9.46
C TYR A 124 8.57 -8.85 -9.69
N PHE A 125 8.46 -9.32 -10.94
CA PHE A 125 7.89 -10.64 -11.24
C PHE A 125 8.76 -11.79 -10.74
N ILE A 126 10.08 -11.74 -10.93
CA ILE A 126 10.99 -12.78 -10.45
C ILE A 126 10.93 -12.86 -8.91
N GLY A 127 10.99 -11.73 -8.22
CA GLY A 127 10.89 -11.69 -6.77
C GLY A 127 9.56 -12.23 -6.26
N THR A 128 8.45 -11.86 -6.92
CA THR A 128 7.12 -12.34 -6.57
C THR A 128 6.96 -13.84 -6.81
N ALA A 129 7.45 -14.33 -7.95
CA ALA A 129 7.43 -15.75 -8.29
C ALA A 129 8.22 -16.53 -7.23
N MET A 130 9.49 -16.17 -7.01
CA MET A 130 10.37 -16.84 -6.05
C MET A 130 9.77 -16.86 -4.64
N ALA A 131 9.25 -15.73 -4.15
CA ALA A 131 8.60 -15.67 -2.85
C ALA A 131 7.38 -16.62 -2.77
N SER A 132 6.56 -16.67 -3.82
CA SER A 132 5.36 -17.51 -3.88
C SER A 132 5.72 -19.00 -3.91
N ALA A 133 6.71 -19.39 -4.71
CA ALA A 133 7.18 -20.78 -4.80
C ALA A 133 7.88 -21.23 -3.50
N SER A 134 8.68 -20.38 -2.87
CA SER A 134 9.24 -20.66 -1.54
C SER A 134 8.14 -20.83 -0.48
N PHE A 135 7.05 -20.06 -0.56
CA PHE A 135 5.91 -20.21 0.35
C PHE A 135 5.17 -21.52 0.10
N ALA A 136 4.93 -21.90 -1.17
CA ALA A 136 4.35 -23.20 -1.53
C ALA A 136 5.20 -24.37 -0.98
N TYR A 137 6.53 -24.25 -1.05
CA TYR A 137 7.43 -25.24 -0.48
C TYR A 137 7.29 -25.33 1.05
N LEU A 138 7.22 -24.19 1.74
CA LEU A 138 7.09 -24.14 3.20
C LEU A 138 5.81 -24.81 3.72
N ILE A 139 4.71 -24.72 2.98
CA ILE A 139 3.42 -25.34 3.34
C ILE A 139 3.28 -26.81 2.90
N GLY A 140 4.35 -27.42 2.37
CA GLY A 140 4.41 -28.85 2.06
C GLY A 140 4.50 -29.21 0.58
N GLY A 141 4.59 -28.24 -0.33
CA GLY A 141 4.84 -28.49 -1.76
C GLY A 141 6.30 -28.85 -2.03
N THR A 142 6.67 -30.11 -1.83
CA THR A 142 8.08 -30.56 -1.88
C THR A 142 8.58 -30.91 -3.28
N SER A 143 7.68 -31.08 -4.26
CA SER A 143 8.04 -31.41 -5.63
C SER A 143 8.69 -30.22 -6.35
N VAL A 144 9.78 -30.48 -7.08
CA VAL A 144 10.41 -29.47 -7.96
C VAL A 144 9.42 -28.98 -9.02
N LEU A 145 8.53 -29.86 -9.47
CA LEU A 145 7.51 -29.53 -10.45
C LEU A 145 6.45 -28.57 -9.85
N ASP A 146 6.00 -28.80 -8.61
CA ASP A 146 5.11 -27.86 -7.89
C ASP A 146 5.77 -26.49 -7.74
N PHE A 147 7.07 -26.46 -7.41
CA PHE A 147 7.82 -25.21 -7.27
C PHE A 147 7.83 -24.42 -8.59
N VAL A 148 8.18 -25.05 -9.70
CA VAL A 148 8.23 -24.40 -11.03
C VAL A 148 6.84 -23.95 -11.48
N LEU A 149 5.81 -24.78 -11.29
CA LEU A 149 4.44 -24.43 -11.66
C LEU A 149 3.91 -23.28 -10.80
N THR A 150 4.26 -23.23 -9.51
CA THR A 150 3.93 -22.10 -8.62
C THR A 150 4.58 -20.81 -9.09
N LEU A 151 5.86 -20.83 -9.54
CA LEU A 151 6.51 -19.64 -10.11
C LEU A 151 5.68 -19.06 -11.27
N ILE A 152 5.23 -19.94 -12.17
CA ILE A 152 4.48 -19.57 -13.37
C ILE A 152 3.09 -19.04 -12.99
N ILE A 153 2.34 -19.80 -12.19
CA ILE A 153 0.96 -19.45 -11.84
C ILE A 153 0.90 -18.19 -10.96
N ALA A 154 1.82 -18.02 -10.01
CA ALA A 154 1.92 -16.79 -9.22
C ALA A 154 2.18 -15.57 -10.11
N THR A 155 3.08 -15.69 -11.10
CA THR A 155 3.38 -14.62 -12.04
C THR A 155 2.16 -14.28 -12.90
N ILE A 156 1.45 -15.28 -13.42
CA ILE A 156 0.21 -15.11 -14.17
C ILE A 156 -0.86 -14.43 -13.30
N GLY A 157 -1.04 -14.89 -12.06
CA GLY A 157 -1.98 -14.33 -11.09
C GLY A 157 -1.73 -12.83 -10.87
N VAL A 158 -0.48 -12.43 -10.67
CA VAL A 158 -0.09 -11.03 -10.49
C VAL A 158 -0.30 -10.20 -11.76
N ILE A 159 -0.03 -10.77 -12.94
CA ILE A 159 -0.33 -10.11 -14.22
C ILE A 159 -1.84 -9.85 -14.36
N ILE A 160 -2.67 -10.85 -14.05
CA ILE A 160 -4.13 -10.73 -14.07
C ILE A 160 -4.59 -9.66 -13.08
N TYR A 161 -4.08 -9.71 -11.84
CA TYR A 161 -4.37 -8.71 -10.81
C TYR A 161 -4.05 -7.29 -11.30
N ASN A 162 -2.84 -7.07 -11.81
CA ASN A 162 -2.40 -5.76 -12.27
C ASN A 162 -3.20 -5.24 -13.47
N LYS A 163 -3.58 -6.12 -14.42
CA LYS A 163 -4.44 -5.73 -15.55
C LYS A 163 -5.85 -5.37 -15.09
N THR A 164 -6.47 -6.19 -14.25
CA THR A 164 -7.82 -5.93 -13.73
C THR A 164 -7.85 -4.66 -12.88
N LEU A 165 -6.83 -4.43 -12.05
CA LEU A 165 -6.71 -3.22 -11.26
C LEU A 165 -6.58 -1.96 -12.14
N LYS A 166 -5.87 -2.04 -13.27
CA LYS A 166 -5.77 -0.93 -14.23
C LYS A 166 -7.11 -0.60 -14.89
N LEU A 167 -7.96 -1.61 -15.14
CA LEU A 167 -9.27 -1.43 -15.79
C LEU A 167 -10.31 -0.87 -14.83
N ASN A 168 -10.49 -1.50 -13.67
CA ASN A 168 -11.61 -1.21 -12.77
C ASN A 168 -11.23 -0.36 -11.55
N GLN A 169 -9.93 -0.19 -11.26
CA GLN A 169 -9.40 0.56 -10.11
C GLN A 169 -9.87 0.08 -8.71
N ILE A 170 -10.50 -1.10 -8.64
CA ILE A 170 -11.05 -1.67 -7.41
C ILE A 170 -10.24 -2.93 -7.04
N PRO A 171 -9.46 -2.92 -5.93
CA PRO A 171 -8.65 -4.06 -5.50
C PRO A 171 -9.44 -5.34 -5.23
N PHE A 172 -10.67 -5.22 -4.72
CA PHE A 172 -11.55 -6.35 -4.45
C PHE A 172 -11.78 -7.21 -5.70
N PHE A 173 -12.20 -6.60 -6.82
CA PHE A 173 -12.45 -7.32 -8.08
C PHE A 173 -11.16 -7.85 -8.70
N ALA A 174 -10.07 -7.09 -8.63
CA ALA A 174 -8.77 -7.55 -9.11
C ALA A 174 -8.30 -8.80 -8.36
N THR A 175 -8.50 -8.83 -7.05
CA THR A 175 -8.17 -9.96 -6.18
C THR A 175 -9.07 -11.17 -6.46
N LEU A 176 -10.39 -10.94 -6.59
CA LEU A 176 -11.36 -12.00 -6.90
C LEU A 176 -11.03 -12.69 -8.22
N ILE A 177 -10.81 -11.93 -9.29
CA ILE A 177 -10.53 -12.48 -10.62
C ILE A 177 -9.17 -13.19 -10.63
N SER A 178 -8.15 -12.59 -10.01
CA SER A 178 -6.81 -13.20 -9.94
C SER A 178 -6.82 -14.52 -9.16
N SER A 179 -7.41 -14.54 -7.96
CA SER A 179 -7.50 -15.74 -7.12
C SER A 179 -8.35 -16.85 -7.77
N PHE A 180 -9.45 -16.48 -8.43
CA PHE A 180 -10.23 -17.40 -9.26
C PHE A 180 -9.39 -18.02 -10.38
N SER A 181 -8.66 -17.21 -11.16
CA SER A 181 -7.80 -17.72 -12.23
C SER A 181 -6.68 -18.63 -11.72
N ILE A 182 -6.06 -18.29 -10.59
CA ILE A 182 -5.05 -19.12 -9.93
C ILE A 182 -5.64 -20.49 -9.58
N ALA A 183 -6.82 -20.51 -8.95
CA ALA A 183 -7.48 -21.75 -8.57
C ALA A 183 -7.87 -22.59 -9.80
N VAL A 184 -8.39 -21.98 -10.86
CA VAL A 184 -8.72 -22.69 -12.12
C VAL A 184 -7.47 -23.33 -12.71
N LEU A 185 -6.37 -22.58 -12.84
CA LEU A 185 -5.12 -23.10 -13.39
C LEU A 185 -4.55 -24.23 -12.55
N GLY A 186 -4.58 -24.10 -11.22
CA GLY A 186 -4.13 -25.16 -10.31
C GLY A 186 -4.96 -26.44 -10.45
N ASN A 187 -6.29 -26.34 -10.50
CA ASN A 187 -7.17 -27.50 -10.64
C ASN A 187 -7.03 -28.15 -12.03
N LEU A 188 -6.84 -27.38 -13.10
CA LEU A 188 -6.59 -27.93 -14.44
C LEU A 188 -5.34 -28.80 -14.46
N LEU A 189 -4.28 -28.42 -13.74
CA LEU A 189 -3.05 -29.22 -13.66
C LEU A 189 -3.30 -30.58 -12.97
N VAL A 190 -4.18 -30.63 -11.98
CA VAL A 190 -4.62 -31.89 -11.36
C VAL A 190 -5.43 -32.74 -12.34
N GLN A 191 -6.38 -32.15 -13.05
CA GLN A 191 -7.21 -32.86 -14.04
C GLN A 191 -6.40 -33.48 -15.17
N TYR A 192 -5.31 -32.84 -15.60
CA TYR A 192 -4.39 -33.38 -16.60
C TYR A 192 -3.31 -34.31 -16.02
N ASN A 193 -3.40 -34.69 -14.75
CA ASN A 193 -2.43 -35.53 -14.04
C ASN A 193 -0.99 -34.99 -14.07
N VAL A 194 -0.83 -33.65 -14.10
CA VAL A 194 0.49 -33.00 -14.02
C VAL A 194 0.98 -32.94 -12.58
N ILE A 195 0.06 -32.72 -11.63
CA ILE A 195 0.31 -32.72 -10.18
C ILE A 195 -0.76 -33.54 -9.47
N GLU A 196 -0.40 -34.14 -8.33
CA GLU A 196 -1.35 -34.92 -7.51
C GLU A 196 -2.30 -34.02 -6.73
N ASN A 197 -1.84 -32.86 -6.27
CA ASN A 197 -2.63 -31.95 -5.45
C ASN A 197 -2.27 -30.49 -5.74
N SER A 198 -3.28 -29.65 -5.99
CA SER A 198 -3.10 -28.22 -6.24
C SER A 198 -3.05 -27.33 -4.99
N THR A 199 -3.21 -27.87 -3.78
CA THR A 199 -3.37 -27.08 -2.54
C THR A 199 -2.16 -26.21 -2.25
N SER A 200 -0.95 -26.79 -2.22
CA SER A 200 0.31 -26.06 -1.98
C SER A 200 0.54 -25.00 -3.06
N LEU A 201 0.26 -25.35 -4.32
CA LEU A 201 0.39 -24.47 -5.47
C LEU A 201 -0.57 -23.27 -5.38
N ILE A 202 -1.85 -23.51 -5.09
CA ILE A 202 -2.87 -22.46 -5.01
C ILE A 202 -2.53 -21.53 -3.85
N VAL A 203 -2.27 -22.08 -2.65
CA VAL A 203 -1.96 -21.29 -1.45
C VAL A 203 -0.68 -20.46 -1.64
N GLY A 204 0.37 -21.03 -2.25
CA GLY A 204 1.59 -20.30 -2.61
C GLY A 204 1.33 -19.18 -3.61
N SER A 205 0.56 -19.47 -4.66
CA SER A 205 0.30 -18.52 -5.76
C SER A 205 -0.59 -17.35 -5.36
N ILE A 206 -1.48 -17.49 -4.37
CA ILE A 206 -2.31 -16.39 -3.85
C ILE A 206 -1.55 -15.49 -2.86
N MET A 207 -0.39 -15.91 -2.35
CA MET A 207 0.38 -15.18 -1.33
C MET A 207 0.60 -13.69 -1.65
N PRO A 208 0.93 -13.28 -2.89
CA PRO A 208 1.12 -11.87 -3.24
C PRO A 208 -0.15 -11.01 -3.11
N LEU A 209 -1.33 -11.64 -3.12
CA LEU A 209 -2.63 -10.97 -3.04
C LEU A 209 -3.08 -10.76 -1.58
N LEU A 210 -2.44 -11.43 -0.63
CA LEU A 210 -2.87 -11.39 0.77
C LEU A 210 -2.68 -9.98 1.36
N PRO A 211 -3.72 -9.40 1.99
CA PRO A 211 -3.67 -8.06 2.54
C PRO A 211 -3.01 -8.02 3.93
N GLY A 212 -1.99 -8.86 4.17
CA GLY A 212 -1.37 -9.07 5.48
C GLY A 212 -0.71 -7.81 6.03
N VAL A 213 0.02 -7.07 5.20
CA VAL A 213 0.66 -5.81 5.62
C VAL A 213 -0.38 -4.75 6.00
N ALA A 214 -1.47 -4.65 5.24
CA ALA A 214 -2.56 -3.71 5.54
C ALA A 214 -3.28 -4.09 6.83
N PHE A 215 -3.50 -5.38 7.07
CA PHE A 215 -4.13 -5.89 8.29
C PHE A 215 -3.29 -5.57 9.53
N ILE A 216 -1.99 -5.88 9.50
CA ILE A 216 -1.06 -5.59 10.61
C ILE A 216 -1.00 -4.08 10.88
N LYS A 217 -0.94 -3.25 9.83
CA LYS A 217 -0.97 -1.79 9.97
C LYS A 217 -2.27 -1.29 10.58
N GLY A 218 -3.42 -1.82 10.16
CA GLY A 218 -4.73 -1.46 10.72
C GLY A 218 -4.85 -1.84 12.20
N LEU A 219 -4.36 -3.03 12.58
CA LEU A 219 -4.32 -3.45 13.98
C LEU A 219 -3.41 -2.54 14.82
N ARG A 220 -2.24 -2.17 14.30
CA ARG A 220 -1.33 -1.22 14.96
C ARG A 220 -2.00 0.13 15.15
N ASP A 221 -2.67 0.65 14.12
CA ASP A 221 -3.38 1.94 14.20
C ASP A 221 -4.48 1.92 15.27
N LEU A 222 -5.24 0.80 15.39
CA LEU A 222 -6.21 0.62 16.47
C LEU A 222 -5.54 0.68 17.86
N ILE A 223 -4.44 -0.07 18.04
CA ILE A 223 -3.71 -0.10 19.33
C ILE A 223 -3.14 1.28 19.67
N SER A 224 -2.74 2.06 18.67
CA SER A 224 -2.23 3.43 18.85
C SER A 224 -3.33 4.49 19.00
N GLY A 225 -4.62 4.12 19.00
CA GLY A 225 -5.73 5.05 19.17
C GLY A 225 -6.23 5.73 17.89
N ASN A 226 -5.66 5.41 16.72
CA ASN A 226 -6.10 5.89 15.41
C ASN A 226 -7.28 5.08 14.89
N LEU A 227 -8.43 5.18 15.57
CA LEU A 227 -9.57 4.28 15.38
C LEU A 227 -10.12 4.27 13.95
N ILE A 228 -10.35 5.46 13.37
CA ILE A 228 -10.91 5.58 12.01
C ILE A 228 -9.97 4.94 10.99
N ALA A 229 -8.66 5.18 11.10
CA ALA A 229 -7.66 4.61 10.22
C ALA A 229 -7.55 3.09 10.37
N GLY A 230 -7.52 2.62 11.62
CA GLY A 230 -7.42 1.21 11.96
C GLY A 230 -8.61 0.39 11.47
N VAL A 231 -9.84 0.82 11.78
CA VAL A 231 -11.07 0.15 11.32
C VAL A 231 -11.12 0.12 9.79
N SER A 232 -10.84 1.24 9.13
CA SER A 232 -10.88 1.32 7.66
C SER A 232 -9.93 0.31 7.00
N ARG A 233 -8.68 0.22 7.48
CA ARG A 233 -7.68 -0.71 6.95
C ARG A 233 -8.03 -2.17 7.22
N ILE A 234 -8.54 -2.49 8.41
CA ILE A 234 -8.96 -3.86 8.75
C ILE A 234 -10.13 -4.30 7.89
N VAL A 235 -11.16 -3.47 7.74
CA VAL A 235 -12.31 -3.78 6.89
C VAL A 235 -11.89 -3.96 5.44
N GLU A 236 -11.03 -3.07 4.91
CA GLU A 236 -10.45 -3.20 3.57
C GLU A 236 -9.71 -4.53 3.40
N SER A 237 -8.86 -4.90 4.35
CA SER A 237 -8.18 -6.20 4.36
C SER A 237 -9.15 -7.38 4.42
N CYS A 238 -10.17 -7.34 5.26
CA CYS A 238 -11.17 -8.41 5.35
C CYS A 238 -11.94 -8.58 4.04
N LEU A 239 -12.29 -7.49 3.35
CA LEU A 239 -12.93 -7.54 2.04
C LEU A 239 -12.02 -8.21 1.00
N ILE A 240 -10.74 -7.86 0.97
CA ILE A 240 -9.76 -8.49 0.06
C ILE A 240 -9.60 -9.98 0.39
N SER A 241 -9.49 -10.35 1.67
CA SER A 241 -9.44 -11.76 2.08
C SER A 241 -10.71 -12.53 1.71
N ALA A 242 -11.89 -11.91 1.84
CA ALA A 242 -13.15 -12.50 1.40
C ALA A 242 -13.16 -12.69 -0.13
N ALA A 243 -12.61 -11.75 -0.90
CA ALA A 243 -12.48 -11.87 -2.35
C ALA A 243 -11.63 -13.09 -2.75
N ILE A 244 -10.53 -13.34 -2.04
CA ILE A 244 -9.69 -14.54 -2.23
C ILE A 244 -10.47 -15.80 -1.89
N ALA A 245 -11.13 -15.82 -0.72
CA ALA A 245 -11.88 -16.97 -0.26
C ALA A 245 -13.01 -17.35 -1.23
N VAL A 246 -13.75 -16.36 -1.74
CA VAL A 246 -14.79 -16.56 -2.75
C VAL A 246 -14.19 -17.01 -4.08
N GLY A 247 -13.14 -16.33 -4.57
CA GLY A 247 -12.50 -16.64 -5.85
C GLY A 247 -11.96 -18.07 -5.91
N VAL A 248 -11.25 -18.51 -4.86
CA VAL A 248 -10.75 -19.89 -4.75
C VAL A 248 -11.87 -20.87 -4.44
N GLY A 249 -12.74 -20.54 -3.48
CA GLY A 249 -13.78 -21.43 -2.98
C GLY A 249 -14.81 -21.83 -4.04
N VAL A 250 -15.20 -20.92 -4.93
CA VAL A 250 -16.09 -21.23 -6.06
C VAL A 250 -15.47 -22.28 -6.97
N VAL A 251 -14.17 -22.19 -7.26
CA VAL A 251 -13.50 -23.16 -8.12
C VAL A 251 -13.42 -24.52 -7.45
N LEU A 252 -13.04 -24.57 -6.17
CA LEU A 252 -12.94 -25.83 -5.43
C LEU A 252 -14.31 -26.52 -5.28
N ASP A 253 -15.38 -25.77 -4.98
CA ASP A 253 -16.75 -26.33 -4.92
C ASP A 253 -17.18 -26.91 -6.27
N LEU A 254 -16.87 -26.22 -7.37
CA LEU A 254 -17.15 -26.74 -8.72
C LEU A 254 -16.35 -28.02 -9.00
N THR A 255 -15.05 -28.07 -8.69
CA THR A 255 -14.23 -29.28 -8.89
C THR A 255 -14.81 -30.47 -8.14
N VAL A 256 -15.17 -30.30 -6.87
CA VAL A 256 -15.76 -31.37 -6.04
C VAL A 256 -17.09 -31.86 -6.63
N ARG A 257 -17.96 -30.96 -7.11
CA ARG A 257 -19.24 -31.34 -7.73
C ARG A 257 -19.08 -32.09 -9.06
N PHE A 258 -18.05 -31.78 -9.83
CA PHE A 258 -17.77 -32.46 -11.10
C PHE A 258 -16.96 -33.77 -10.92
N GLY A 259 -16.77 -34.24 -9.69
CA GLY A 259 -16.19 -35.55 -9.40
C GLY A 259 -14.66 -35.59 -9.50
N GLY A 260 -13.99 -34.44 -9.32
CA GLY A 260 -12.55 -34.35 -9.08
C GLY A 260 -12.18 -34.62 -7.63
#